data_AF-A0A3D0CBQ3-F1
#
_entry.id   AF-A0A3D0CBQ3-F1
#
_cell.length_a   1.000
_cell.length_b   1.000
_cell.length_c   1.000
_cell.angle_alpha   90.00
_cell.angle_beta   90.00
_cell.angle_gamma   90.00
#
_symmetry.space_group_name_H-M   'P 1'
#
loop_
_entity.id
_entity.type
_entity.pdbx_description
1 polymer ?
#
loop_
_entity_poly.entity_id
_entity_poly.type
_entity_poly.pdbx_seq_one_letter_code
_entity_poly.pdbx_strand_id
1 'polypeptide(L)' 'TNQIWFDFTGLGLEPAQLKSLLTQRAKLALTPGAWFGEQDENYYRMNFASSLEQIQASFELLKLSIK' A
#
# COMPACT_ATOMS: atom_id res chain seq x y z
N THR A 1 -5.47 -5.03 -16.93
CA THR A 1 -5.22 -5.70 -15.63
C THR A 1 -5.79 -4.83 -14.53
N ASN A 2 -6.37 -5.42 -13.48
CA ASN A 2 -6.94 -4.67 -12.34
C ASN A 2 -5.85 -4.38 -11.29
N GLN A 3 -4.74 -3.77 -11.73
CA GLN A 3 -3.57 -3.50 -10.89
C GLN A 3 -3.24 -2.02 -10.93
N ILE A 4 -2.96 -1.45 -9.77
CA ILE A 4 -2.49 -0.06 -9.63
C ILE A 4 -1.20 -0.04 -8.80
N TRP A 5 -0.31 0.88 -9.14
CA TRP A 5 0.93 1.13 -8.43
C TRP A 5 0.78 2.34 -7.52
N PHE A 6 1.31 2.23 -6.30
CA PHE A 6 1.40 3.29 -5.33
C PHE A 6 2.86 3.65 -5.09
N ASP A 7 3.10 4.95 -5.06
CA ASP A 7 4.33 5.57 -4.60
C ASP A 7 4.11 6.08 -3.17
N PHE A 8 4.81 5.50 -2.20
CA PHE A 8 4.76 5.94 -0.80
C PHE A 8 6.00 6.75 -0.38
N THR A 9 6.91 7.08 -1.31
CA THR A 9 8.15 7.81 -1.00
C THR A 9 7.88 9.18 -0.36
N GLY A 10 6.76 9.83 -0.73
CA GLY A 10 6.31 11.09 -0.14
C GLY A 10 5.98 11.04 1.35
N LEU A 11 5.89 9.85 1.96
CA LEU A 11 5.70 9.70 3.41
C LEU A 11 6.99 9.79 4.22
N GLY A 12 8.17 9.71 3.58
CA GLY A 12 9.46 9.76 4.26
C GLY A 12 9.68 8.64 5.28
N LEU A 13 8.99 7.51 5.12
CA LEU A 13 9.09 6.34 5.99
C LEU A 13 10.16 5.37 5.49
N GLU A 14 10.86 4.74 6.43
CA GLU A 14 11.71 3.60 6.12
C GLU A 14 10.85 2.39 5.68
N PRO A 15 11.34 1.52 4.79
CA PRO A 15 10.53 0.42 4.22
C PRO A 15 9.90 -0.50 5.28
N ALA A 16 10.61 -0.77 6.38
CA ALA A 16 10.08 -1.56 7.49
C ALA A 16 8.92 -0.85 8.23
N GLN A 17 8.99 0.47 8.38
CA GLN A 17 7.93 1.28 8.99
C GLN A 17 6.71 1.32 8.08
N LEU A 18 6.90 1.53 6.78
CA LEU A 18 5.83 1.51 5.80
C LEU A 18 5.13 0.14 5.77
N LYS A 19 5.89 -0.96 5.75
CA LYS A 19 5.33 -2.31 5.80
C LYS A 19 4.48 -2.54 7.07
N SER A 20 4.95 -2.10 8.23
CA SER A 20 4.18 -2.16 9.48
C SER A 20 2.91 -1.30 9.40
N LEU A 21 2.99 -0.09 8.86
CA LEU A 21 1.83 0.80 8.68
C LEU A 21 0.78 0.13 7.79
N LEU A 22 1.17 -0.35 6.62
CA LEU A 22 0.27 -0.98 5.65
C LEU A 22 -0.41 -2.22 6.22
N THR A 23 0.36 -3.15 6.80
CA THR A 23 -0.17 -4.44 7.25
C THR A 23 -0.88 -4.38 8.61
N GLN A 24 -0.32 -3.63 9.57
CA GLN A 24 -0.81 -3.66 10.95
C GLN A 24 -1.88 -2.59 11.20
N ARG A 25 -1.73 -1.39 10.62
CA ARG A 25 -2.64 -0.26 10.83
C ARG A 25 -3.70 -0.16 9.73
N ALA A 26 -3.27 -0.08 8.47
CA ALA A 26 -4.17 0.09 7.34
C ALA A 26 -4.87 -1.22 6.91
N LYS A 27 -4.44 -2.38 7.45
CA LYS A 27 -4.96 -3.72 7.09
C LYS A 27 -4.91 -4.02 5.59
N LEU A 28 -3.93 -3.45 4.89
CA LEU A 28 -3.71 -3.59 3.46
C LEU A 28 -2.53 -4.54 3.18
N ALA A 29 -2.83 -5.69 2.58
CA ALA A 29 -1.82 -6.61 2.07
C ALA A 29 -1.48 -6.27 0.61
N LEU A 30 -0.58 -5.30 0.43
CA LEU A 30 -0.10 -4.89 -0.89
C LEU A 30 1.10 -5.75 -1.33
N THR A 31 1.28 -5.91 -2.65
CA THR A 31 2.44 -6.62 -3.20
C THR A 31 3.64 -5.66 -3.29
N PRO A 32 4.81 -5.96 -2.71
CA PRO A 32 5.99 -5.10 -2.83
C PRO A 32 6.42 -4.93 -4.29
N GLY A 33 6.81 -3.71 -4.66
CA GLY A 33 7.32 -3.38 -5.99
C GLY A 33 8.62 -4.11 -6.33
N ALA A 34 9.44 -4.40 -5.31
CA ALA A 34 10.69 -5.13 -5.44
C ALA A 34 10.52 -6.51 -6.11
N TRP A 35 9.35 -7.15 -6.01
CA TRP A 35 9.06 -8.41 -6.69
C TRP A 35 9.02 -8.29 -8.22
N PHE A 36 8.94 -7.06 -8.73
CA PHE A 36 8.91 -6.72 -10.15
C PHE A 36 10.17 -5.95 -10.59
N GLY A 37 11.21 -5.88 -9.76
CA GLY A 37 12.47 -5.20 -10.07
C GLY A 37 12.49 -3.71 -9.76
N GLU A 38 11.50 -3.18 -9.04
CA GLU A 38 11.55 -1.81 -8.53
C GLU A 38 12.66 -1.68 -7.48
N GLN A 39 13.48 -0.63 -7.58
CA GLN A 39 14.63 -0.43 -6.71
C GLN A 39 14.24 0.20 -5.39
N ASP A 40 13.22 1.05 -5.40
CA ASP A 40 12.71 1.67 -4.18
C ASP A 40 11.65 0.77 -3.51
N GLU A 41 11.97 0.31 -2.30
CA GLU A 41 11.13 -0.61 -1.53
C GLU A 41 9.79 0.02 -1.06
N ASN A 42 9.63 1.34 -1.22
CA ASN A 42 8.39 2.05 -0.88
C ASN A 42 7.36 2.06 -2.01
N TYR A 43 7.63 1.42 -3.14
CA TYR A 43 6.60 1.18 -4.16
C TYR A 43 5.85 -0.12 -3.90
N TYR A 44 4.53 -0.08 -4.06
CA TYR A 44 3.66 -1.24 -3.88
C TYR A 44 2.61 -1.33 -4.97
N ARG A 45 2.18 -2.55 -5.26
CA ARG A 45 1.10 -2.84 -6.21
C ARG A 45 -0.12 -3.39 -5.49
N MET A 46 -1.29 -2.88 -5.88
CA MET A 46 -2.58 -3.35 -5.39
C MET A 46 -3.39 -3.99 -6.50
N ASN A 47 -3.97 -5.15 -6.21
CA ASN A 47 -5.08 -5.68 -6.99
C ASN A 47 -6.39 -5.04 -6.48
N PHE A 48 -7.09 -4.32 -7.35
CA PHE A 48 -8.36 -3.68 -6.99
C PHE A 48 -9.58 -4.42 -7.58
N ALA A 49 -9.41 -5.67 -8.01
CA ALA A 49 -10.52 -6.56 -8.40
C ALA A 49 -11.30 -7.04 -7.16
N SER A 50 -11.94 -6.10 -6.46
CA SER A 50 -12.77 -6.32 -5.27
C SER A 50 -14.01 -5.41 -5.35
N SER A 51 -14.93 -5.52 -4.38
CA SER A 51 -16.08 -4.61 -4.31
C SER A 51 -15.64 -3.18 -3.99
N LEU A 52 -16.37 -2.19 -4.50
CA LEU A 52 -16.09 -0.77 -4.24
C LEU A 52 -16.04 -0.48 -2.72
N GLU A 53 -16.99 -1.05 -1.98
CA GLU A 53 -17.08 -0.90 -0.52
C GLU A 53 -15.81 -1.38 0.19
N GLN A 54 -15.28 -2.55 -0.19
CA GLN A 54 -14.06 -3.10 0.41
C GLN A 54 -12.84 -2.21 0.12
N ILE A 55 -12.75 -1.69 -1.11
CA ILE A 55 -11.69 -0.76 -1.50
C ILE A 55 -11.80 0.51 -0.66
N GLN A 56 -12.97 1.15 -0.61
CA GLN A 56 -13.20 2.37 0.17
C GLN A 56 -12.85 2.19 1.65
N ALA A 57 -13.32 1.11 2.28
CA ALA A 57 -13.02 0.81 3.68
C ALA A 57 -11.50 0.70 3.94
N SER A 58 -10.76 0.08 3.02
CA SER A 58 -9.31 -0.08 3.15
C SER A 58 -8.57 1.25 2.99
N PHE A 59 -9.03 2.13 2.09
CA PHE A 59 -8.45 3.47 1.91
C PHE A 59 -8.75 4.42 3.08
N GLU A 60 -9.91 4.30 3.71
CA GLU A 60 -10.20 5.06 4.94
C GLU A 60 -9.25 4.66 6.09
N LEU A 61 -8.98 3.36 6.25
CA LEU A 61 -7.99 2.89 7.22
C LEU A 61 -6.57 3.39 6.89
N LEU A 62 -6.20 3.40 5.61
CA LEU A 62 -4.92 3.94 5.16
C LEU A 62 -4.80 5.43 5.50
N LYS A 63 -5.82 6.23 5.17
CA LYS A 63 -5.88 7.66 5.47
C LYS A 63 -5.76 7.95 6.96
N LEU A 64 -6.41 7.15 7.81
CA LEU A 64 -6.31 7.28 9.27
C LEU A 64 -4.94 6.86 9.82
N SER A 65 -4.24 5.98 9.11
CA SER A 65 -2.93 5.43 9.51
C SER A 65 -1.76 6.33 9.16
N ILE A 66 -1.92 7.20 8.14
CA ILE A 66 -0.95 8.20 7.72
C ILE A 66 -1.24 9.49 8.50
N LYS A 67 -0.39 9.83 9.46
CA LYS A 67 -0.41 11.07 10.24
C LYS A 67 0.93 11.76 10.14
#